data_AF-A0A9X4MMH0-F1
#
_entry.id   AF-A0A9X4MMH0-F1
#
_cell.length_a   1.000
_cell.length_b   1.000
_cell.length_c   1.000
_cell.angle_alpha   90.00
_cell.angle_beta   90.00
_cell.angle_gamma   90.00
#
_symmetry.space_group_name_H-M   'P 1'
#
loop_
_entity.id
_entity.type
_entity.pdbx_description
1 polymer ?
#
loop_
_entity_poly.entity_id
_entity_poly.type
_entity_poly.pdbx_seq_one_letter_code
_entity_poly.pdbx_strand_id
1 'polypeptide(L)'
;MNRLKKLRQEKKLSQKELADYLGINEKTISRWENGESTIKSDKAQALAKHFGVSVGYLLGYSEYEKTTDIKNLVYDTPYGGAAGIVYDEIAKKIGEKRMKRFLENTLSNEFIQFSMFDNDNNLMHTKEAEMILLFELLDNSDKQLVFDLIKSLSDKIVGEDFKGYPLDKWPEDEDKKNHH
;
A
#
# COMPACT_ATOMS: atom_id res chain seq x y z
N MET A 1 6.56 -24.49 5.37
CA MET A 1 5.42 -24.10 6.22
C MET A 1 4.62 -23.06 5.44
N ASN A 2 3.31 -23.25 5.24
CA ASN A 2 2.51 -22.24 4.54
C ASN A 2 1.97 -21.16 5.50
N ARG A 3 1.56 -20.00 4.97
CA ARG A 3 1.13 -18.85 5.78
C ARG A 3 -0.19 -19.07 6.53
N LEU A 4 -1.10 -19.87 5.98
CA LEU A 4 -2.32 -20.29 6.69
C LEU A 4 -1.99 -21.00 8.00
N LYS A 5 -1.07 -21.98 7.97
CA LYS A 5 -0.65 -22.74 9.15
C LYS A 5 0.02 -21.84 10.19
N LYS A 6 0.87 -20.91 9.75
CA LYS A 6 1.51 -19.90 10.60
C LYS A 6 0.45 -19.07 11.35
N LEU A 7 -0.46 -18.43 10.61
CA LEU A 7 -1.50 -17.56 11.18
C LEU A 7 -2.43 -18.30 12.14
N ARG A 8 -2.80 -19.54 11.81
CA ARG A 8 -3.60 -20.39 12.69
C ARG A 8 -2.88 -20.66 14.01
N GLN A 9 -1.59 -20.99 13.96
CA GLN A 9 -0.77 -21.27 15.14
C GLN A 9 -0.55 -20.03 16.00
N GLU A 10 -0.36 -18.86 15.40
CA GLU A 10 -0.24 -17.58 16.11
C GLU A 10 -1.51 -17.23 16.89
N LYS A 11 -2.68 -17.52 16.32
CA LYS A 11 -3.98 -17.41 17.00
C LYS A 11 -4.28 -18.57 17.96
N LYS A 12 -3.37 -19.54 18.10
CA LYS A 12 -3.51 -20.75 18.94
C LYS A 12 -4.76 -21.59 18.61
N LEU A 13 -5.18 -21.59 17.35
CA LEU A 13 -6.34 -22.37 16.90
C LEU A 13 -5.91 -23.78 16.46
N SER A 14 -6.74 -24.78 16.74
CA SER A 14 -6.66 -26.10 16.12
C SER A 14 -7.20 -26.08 14.69
N GLN A 15 -6.84 -27.09 13.88
CA GLN A 15 -7.39 -27.22 12.52
C GLN A 15 -8.92 -27.39 12.56
N LYS A 16 -9.44 -28.08 13.58
CA LYS A 16 -10.87 -28.27 13.82
C LYS A 16 -11.58 -26.96 14.11
N GLU A 17 -11.09 -26.14 15.03
CA GLU A 17 -11.71 -24.85 15.35
C GLU A 17 -11.77 -23.91 14.13
N LEU A 18 -10.72 -23.89 13.31
CA LEU A 18 -10.73 -23.10 12.08
C LEU A 18 -11.69 -23.65 11.03
N ALA A 19 -11.83 -24.98 10.94
CA ALA A 19 -12.78 -25.63 10.05
C ALA A 19 -14.23 -25.36 10.46
N ASP A 20 -14.51 -25.41 11.77
CA ASP A 20 -15.81 -25.11 12.36
C ASP A 20 -16.20 -23.66 12.07
N TYR A 21 -15.27 -22.71 12.23
CA TYR A 21 -15.48 -21.30 11.86
C TYR A 21 -15.90 -21.11 10.39
N LEU A 22 -15.31 -21.88 9.47
CA LEU A 22 -15.60 -21.78 8.04
C LEU A 22 -16.78 -22.65 7.58
N GLY A 23 -17.34 -23.47 8.47
CA GLY A 23 -18.36 -24.47 8.14
C GLY A 23 -17.86 -25.51 7.13
N ILE A 24 -16.61 -25.97 7.26
CA ILE A 24 -16.00 -26.97 6.35
C ILE A 24 -15.43 -28.15 7.14
N ASN A 25 -14.98 -29.19 6.43
CA ASN A 25 -14.34 -30.34 7.06
C ASN A 25 -12.89 -30.02 7.49
N GLU A 26 -12.47 -30.48 8.68
CA GLU A 26 -11.10 -30.35 9.19
C GLU A 26 -10.03 -30.84 8.20
N LYS A 27 -10.30 -31.92 7.46
CA LYS A 27 -9.40 -32.44 6.43
C LYS A 27 -9.11 -31.41 5.34
N THR A 28 -10.03 -30.49 5.05
CA THR A 28 -9.84 -29.42 4.09
C THR A 28 -8.77 -28.42 4.57
N ILE A 29 -8.78 -28.06 5.86
CA ILE A 29 -7.72 -27.22 6.45
C ILE A 29 -6.37 -27.92 6.36
N SER A 30 -6.31 -29.20 6.74
CA SER A 30 -5.06 -29.99 6.68
C SER A 30 -4.48 -30.03 5.26
N ARG A 31 -5.31 -30.30 4.25
CA ARG A 31 -4.91 -30.27 2.84
C ARG A 31 -4.40 -28.91 2.40
N TRP A 32 -5.05 -27.81 2.81
CA TRP A 32 -4.58 -26.47 2.50
C TRP A 32 -3.23 -26.18 3.16
N GLU A 33 -3.05 -26.55 4.42
CA GLU A 33 -1.80 -26.36 5.18
C GLU A 33 -0.60 -27.13 4.60
N ASN A 34 -0.88 -28.27 3.97
CA ASN A 34 0.12 -29.11 3.29
C ASN A 34 0.29 -28.76 1.80
N GLY A 35 -0.54 -27.86 1.25
CA GLY A 35 -0.49 -27.51 -0.18
C GLY A 35 -1.09 -28.56 -1.12
N GLU A 36 -1.84 -29.53 -0.60
CA GLU A 36 -2.48 -30.60 -1.38
C GLU A 36 -3.71 -30.13 -2.16
N SER A 37 -4.25 -28.94 -1.83
CA SER A 37 -5.35 -28.32 -2.57
C SER A 37 -5.32 -26.80 -2.45
N THR A 38 -5.97 -26.12 -3.39
CA THR A 38 -6.05 -24.65 -3.42
C THR A 38 -7.24 -24.13 -2.61
N ILE A 39 -7.07 -22.93 -2.04
CA ILE A 39 -8.13 -22.21 -1.34
C ILE A 39 -8.92 -21.41 -2.37
N LYS A 40 -10.23 -21.62 -2.44
CA LYS A 40 -11.11 -20.83 -3.32
C LYS A 40 -11.25 -19.40 -2.81
N SER A 41 -11.55 -18.48 -3.73
CA SER A 41 -11.58 -17.03 -3.45
C SER A 41 -12.48 -16.66 -2.26
N ASP A 42 -13.66 -17.26 -2.15
CA ASP A 42 -14.62 -17.04 -1.07
C ASP A 42 -14.05 -17.42 0.30
N LYS A 43 -13.43 -18.60 0.41
CA LYS A 43 -12.81 -19.07 1.65
C LYS A 43 -11.52 -18.31 1.96
N ALA A 44 -10.74 -17.93 0.94
CA ALA A 44 -9.56 -17.11 1.12
C ALA A 44 -9.90 -15.72 1.68
N GLN A 45 -10.99 -15.09 1.20
CA GLN A 45 -11.48 -13.82 1.75
C GLN A 45 -11.95 -13.97 3.21
N ALA A 46 -12.69 -15.04 3.53
CA ALA A 46 -13.14 -15.29 4.89
C ALA A 46 -11.97 -15.50 5.87
N LEU A 47 -10.97 -16.29 5.46
CA LEU A 47 -9.75 -16.52 6.22
C LEU A 47 -8.93 -15.23 6.40
N ALA A 48 -8.73 -14.47 5.32
CA ALA A 48 -8.05 -13.19 5.33
C ALA A 48 -8.69 -12.21 6.33
N LYS A 49 -10.02 -12.10 6.29
CA LYS A 49 -10.79 -11.29 7.24
C LYS A 49 -10.67 -11.79 8.69
N HIS A 50 -10.74 -13.11 8.90
CA HIS A 50 -10.61 -13.70 10.23
C HIS A 50 -9.25 -13.42 10.87
N PHE A 51 -8.18 -13.48 10.07
CA PHE A 51 -6.81 -13.24 10.54
C PHE A 51 -6.39 -11.77 10.50
N GLY A 52 -7.15 -10.89 9.85
CA GLY A 52 -6.82 -9.47 9.68
C GLY A 52 -5.69 -9.22 8.67
N VAL A 53 -5.54 -10.12 7.69
CA VAL A 53 -4.44 -10.14 6.73
C VAL A 53 -4.91 -10.05 5.29
N SER A 54 -4.09 -9.54 4.37
CA SER A 54 -4.45 -9.48 2.96
C SER A 54 -4.62 -10.90 2.37
N VAL A 55 -5.53 -11.06 1.40
CA VAL A 55 -5.67 -12.33 0.66
C VAL A 55 -4.36 -12.70 -0.03
N GLY A 56 -3.65 -11.71 -0.58
CA GLY A 56 -2.33 -11.90 -1.18
C GLY A 56 -1.31 -12.44 -0.19
N TYR A 57 -1.28 -11.91 1.03
CA TYR A 57 -0.42 -12.45 2.08
C TYR A 57 -0.82 -13.87 2.45
N LEU A 58 -2.10 -14.11 2.77
CA LEU A 58 -2.59 -15.44 3.14
C LEU A 58 -2.18 -16.52 2.11
N LEU A 59 -2.27 -16.20 0.82
CA LEU A 59 -2.01 -17.13 -0.28
C LEU A 59 -0.55 -17.21 -0.73
N GLY A 60 0.35 -16.37 -0.20
CA GLY A 60 1.76 -16.40 -0.59
C GLY A 60 2.15 -15.45 -1.74
N TYR A 61 1.24 -14.59 -2.22
CA TYR A 61 1.45 -13.72 -3.38
C TYR A 61 2.03 -12.34 -3.04
N SER A 62 2.07 -11.97 -1.76
CA SER A 62 2.60 -10.67 -1.30
C SER A 62 3.23 -10.82 0.08
N GLU A 63 4.36 -10.16 0.36
CA GLU A 63 4.93 -10.11 1.71
C GLU A 63 4.17 -9.16 2.67
N TYR A 64 3.18 -8.41 2.18
CA TYR A 64 2.45 -7.42 2.97
C TYR A 64 1.29 -8.03 3.78
N GLU A 65 1.51 -8.23 5.08
CA GLU A 65 0.63 -8.99 5.97
C GLU A 65 -0.77 -8.40 6.16
N LYS A 66 -0.91 -7.12 6.51
CA LYS A 66 -2.20 -6.55 6.94
C LYS A 66 -3.21 -6.45 5.78
N THR A 67 -4.49 -6.77 6.03
CA THR A 67 -5.55 -6.12 5.23
C THR A 67 -5.40 -4.66 5.56
N THR A 68 -5.13 -3.82 4.57
CA THR A 68 -5.05 -2.38 4.76
C THR A 68 -6.43 -1.86 5.16
N ASP A 69 -6.72 -1.94 6.47
CA ASP A 69 -7.88 -1.36 7.10
C ASP A 69 -7.65 0.14 6.97
N ILE A 70 -8.40 0.79 6.09
CA ILE A 70 -8.18 2.19 5.70
C ILE A 70 -8.11 3.08 6.96
N LYS A 71 -8.88 2.74 8.00
CA LYS A 71 -8.84 3.43 9.30
C LYS A 71 -7.51 3.27 10.03
N ASN A 72 -6.86 2.10 9.98
CA ASN A 72 -5.58 1.89 10.65
C ASN A 72 -4.40 2.48 9.86
N LEU A 73 -4.47 2.57 8.53
CA LEU A 73 -3.46 3.30 7.75
C LEU A 73 -3.38 4.78 8.08
N VAL A 74 -4.53 5.36 8.43
CA VAL A 74 -4.70 6.76 8.78
C VAL A 74 -4.12 7.07 10.17
N TYR A 75 -4.09 6.09 11.08
CA TYR A 75 -3.61 6.24 12.46
C TYR A 75 -2.29 5.52 12.80
N ASP A 76 -1.81 4.58 11.98
CA ASP A 76 -0.57 3.79 12.14
C ASP A 76 0.53 4.29 11.18
N THR A 77 0.43 5.55 10.71
CA THR A 77 1.57 6.24 10.07
C THR A 77 2.55 6.72 11.14
N PRO A 78 3.85 6.85 10.83
CA PRO A 78 4.84 7.40 11.76
C PRO A 78 4.53 8.81 12.29
N TYR A 79 3.54 9.49 11.70
CA TYR A 79 3.25 10.91 11.89
C TYR A 79 2.12 11.21 12.89
N GLY A 80 1.49 10.20 13.49
CA GLY A 80 0.44 10.40 14.49
C GLY A 80 -0.81 11.12 13.96
N GLY A 81 -1.76 11.44 14.85
CA GLY A 81 -3.15 11.81 14.52
C GLY A 81 -3.38 13.00 13.57
N ALA A 82 -2.36 13.77 13.19
CA ALA A 82 -2.46 14.84 12.19
C ALA A 82 -2.59 14.29 10.75
N ALA A 83 -1.80 13.28 10.39
CA ALA A 83 -1.92 12.62 9.09
C ALA A 83 -3.33 12.02 8.89
N GLY A 84 -3.93 11.55 9.99
CA GLY A 84 -5.27 10.99 9.95
C GLY A 84 -6.37 11.98 9.56
N ILE A 85 -6.25 13.23 10.01
CA ILE A 85 -7.18 14.32 9.65
C ILE A 85 -7.09 14.59 8.14
N VAL A 86 -5.87 14.61 7.59
CA VAL A 86 -5.69 14.90 6.17
C VAL A 86 -6.21 13.78 5.28
N TYR A 87 -5.99 12.52 5.66
CA TYR A 87 -6.59 11.40 4.93
C TYR A 87 -8.12 11.43 5.02
N ASP A 88 -8.71 11.80 6.16
CA ASP A 88 -10.17 11.99 6.24
C ASP A 88 -10.66 13.09 5.30
N GLU A 89 -9.92 14.20 5.16
CA GLU A 89 -10.24 15.26 4.19
C GLU A 89 -10.12 14.80 2.75
N ILE A 90 -9.06 14.06 2.42
CA ILE A 90 -8.88 13.49 1.08
C ILE A 90 -10.03 12.52 0.80
N ALA A 91 -10.37 11.63 1.73
CA ALA A 91 -11.44 10.64 1.58
C ALA A 91 -12.80 11.30 1.33
N LYS A 92 -13.09 12.43 2.00
CA LYS A 92 -14.28 13.25 1.74
C LYS A 92 -14.31 13.81 0.31
N LYS A 93 -13.16 14.17 -0.26
CA LYS A 93 -13.04 14.75 -1.61
C LYS A 93 -13.08 13.70 -2.72
N ILE A 94 -12.40 12.57 -2.54
CA ILE A 94 -12.21 11.58 -3.62
C ILE A 94 -13.07 10.32 -3.46
N GLY A 95 -13.63 10.08 -2.27
CA GLY A 95 -14.44 8.91 -1.93
C GLY A 95 -13.60 7.70 -1.51
N GLU A 96 -14.17 6.86 -0.63
CA GLU A 96 -13.48 5.74 0.02
C GLU A 96 -12.85 4.72 -0.94
N LYS A 97 -13.52 4.43 -2.07
CA LYS A 97 -13.00 3.49 -3.08
C LYS A 97 -11.72 4.00 -3.74
N ARG A 98 -11.63 5.32 -3.97
CA ARG A 98 -10.43 5.95 -4.55
C ARG A 98 -9.35 6.16 -3.50
N MET A 99 -9.75 6.37 -2.25
CA MET A 99 -8.84 6.47 -1.10
C MET A 99 -8.00 5.19 -0.92
N LYS A 100 -8.60 4.01 -1.08
CA LYS A 100 -7.81 2.77 -1.00
C LYS A 100 -6.63 2.75 -2.00
N ARG A 101 -6.90 3.13 -3.25
CA ARG A 101 -5.89 3.19 -4.31
C ARG A 101 -4.83 4.25 -4.03
N PHE A 102 -5.26 5.42 -3.54
CA PHE A 102 -4.37 6.48 -3.10
C PHE A 102 -3.40 5.98 -2.04
N LEU A 103 -3.91 5.34 -0.98
CA LEU A 103 -3.08 4.82 0.11
C LEU A 103 -2.12 3.72 -0.36
N GLU A 104 -2.55 2.83 -1.26
CA GLU A 104 -1.69 1.79 -1.87
C GLU A 104 -0.50 2.39 -2.63
N ASN A 105 -0.66 3.56 -3.25
CA ASN A 105 0.40 4.19 -4.02
C ASN A 105 1.25 5.18 -3.20
N THR A 106 0.65 5.88 -2.24
CA THR A 106 1.26 7.01 -1.54
C THR A 106 1.98 6.61 -0.24
N LEU A 107 1.49 5.59 0.47
CA LEU A 107 2.04 5.26 1.79
C LEU A 107 3.45 4.66 1.76
N SER A 108 3.89 4.16 0.60
CA SER A 108 5.25 3.65 0.41
C SER A 108 6.25 4.72 -0.03
N ASN A 109 5.85 5.99 -0.18
CA ASN A 109 6.69 7.03 -0.77
C ASN A 109 6.80 8.27 0.14
N GLU A 110 7.88 8.33 0.92
CA GLU A 110 8.18 9.44 1.85
C GLU A 110 8.32 10.80 1.13
N PHE A 111 8.83 10.81 -0.10
CA PHE A 111 8.96 12.04 -0.89
C PHE A 111 7.58 12.65 -1.22
N ILE A 112 6.61 11.81 -1.58
CA ILE A 112 5.25 12.26 -1.88
C ILE A 112 4.59 12.81 -0.63
N GLN A 113 4.80 12.19 0.52
CA GLN A 113 4.28 12.68 1.79
C GLN A 113 4.85 14.07 2.11
N PHE A 114 6.18 14.23 2.01
CA PHE A 114 6.81 15.54 2.19
C PHE A 114 6.33 16.60 1.18
N SER A 115 6.03 16.19 -0.05
CA SER A 115 5.58 17.10 -1.11
C SER A 115 4.10 17.51 -1.00
N MET A 116 3.28 16.70 -0.32
CA MET A 116 1.84 16.94 -0.20
C MET A 116 1.44 17.67 1.09
N PHE A 117 2.29 17.64 2.12
CA PHE A 117 1.95 18.18 3.44
C PHE A 117 2.92 19.27 3.88
N ASP A 118 2.42 20.33 4.51
CA ASP A 118 3.25 21.36 5.13
C ASP A 118 3.88 20.90 6.46
N ASN A 119 4.70 21.76 7.08
CA ASN A 119 5.37 21.44 8.36
C ASN A 119 4.39 21.15 9.51
N ASP A 120 3.15 21.64 9.40
CA ASP A 120 2.08 21.41 10.37
C ASP A 120 1.24 20.17 10.01
N ASN A 121 1.66 19.39 8.99
CA ASN A 121 0.98 18.25 8.41
C ASN A 121 -0.40 18.58 7.84
N ASN A 122 -0.63 19.79 7.34
CA ASN A 122 -1.84 20.11 6.57
C ASN A 122 -1.62 19.83 5.09
N LEU A 123 -2.68 19.51 4.35
CA LEU A 123 -2.61 19.37 2.90
C LEU A 123 -2.17 20.69 2.26
N MET A 124 -1.08 20.67 1.52
CA MET A 124 -0.63 21.85 0.77
C MET A 124 -1.72 22.27 -0.23
N HIS A 125 -2.13 23.52 -0.16
CA HIS A 125 -3.15 24.11 -1.05
C HIS A 125 -2.52 24.70 -2.31
N THR A 126 -1.73 23.91 -3.02
CA THR A 126 -1.04 24.29 -4.27
C THR A 126 -1.50 23.42 -5.43
N LYS A 127 -1.32 23.91 -6.67
CA LYS A 127 -1.68 23.15 -7.87
C LYS A 127 -0.76 21.94 -8.06
N GLU A 128 0.47 22.05 -7.61
CA GLU A 128 1.48 21.01 -7.62
C GLU A 128 1.06 19.86 -6.69
N ALA A 129 0.68 20.17 -5.45
CA ALA A 129 0.18 19.17 -4.51
C ALA A 129 -1.12 18.50 -5.02
N GLU A 130 -2.03 19.30 -5.60
CA GLU A 130 -3.25 18.77 -6.23
C GLU A 130 -2.94 17.85 -7.41
N MET A 131 -1.97 18.21 -8.26
CA MET A 131 -1.53 17.36 -9.37
C MET A 131 -0.97 16.03 -8.89
N ILE A 132 -0.12 16.02 -7.86
CA ILE A 132 0.43 14.76 -7.32
C ILE A 132 -0.72 13.91 -6.75
N LEU A 133 -1.69 14.51 -6.06
CA LEU A 133 -2.84 13.79 -5.52
C LEU A 133 -3.66 13.14 -6.64
N LEU A 134 -3.95 13.88 -7.71
CA LEU A 134 -4.68 13.35 -8.86
C LEU A 134 -3.87 12.27 -9.59
N PHE A 135 -2.57 12.45 -9.74
CA PHE A 135 -1.67 11.48 -10.36
C PHE A 135 -1.67 10.15 -9.61
N GLU A 136 -1.67 10.18 -8.28
CA GLU A 136 -1.71 8.96 -7.47
C GLU A 136 -3.02 8.17 -7.58
N LEU A 137 -4.07 8.78 -8.12
CA LEU A 137 -5.34 8.10 -8.39
C LEU A 137 -5.38 7.36 -9.73
N LEU A 138 -4.37 7.54 -10.59
CA LEU A 138 -4.32 6.96 -11.94
C LEU A 138 -3.81 5.49 -11.93
N ASP A 139 -4.09 4.72 -12.98
CA ASP A 139 -3.40 3.44 -13.21
C ASP A 139 -2.02 3.66 -13.82
N ASN A 140 -1.21 2.60 -13.81
CA ASN A 140 0.15 2.66 -14.35
C ASN A 140 0.17 3.08 -15.83
N SER A 141 -0.83 2.72 -16.63
CA SER A 141 -0.93 3.16 -18.04
C SER A 141 -1.17 4.66 -18.14
N ASP A 142 -2.13 5.19 -17.40
CA ASP A 142 -2.46 6.62 -17.38
C ASP A 142 -1.33 7.44 -16.75
N LYS A 143 -0.68 6.92 -15.69
CA LYS A 143 0.54 7.53 -15.10
C LYS A 143 1.64 7.62 -16.15
N GLN A 144 1.87 6.57 -16.93
CA GLN A 144 2.87 6.58 -18.01
C GLN A 144 2.51 7.60 -19.09
N LEU A 145 1.24 7.69 -19.48
CA LEU A 145 0.77 8.68 -20.46
C LEU A 145 1.02 10.12 -19.99
N VAL A 146 0.69 10.41 -18.71
CA VAL A 146 0.94 11.72 -18.11
C VAL A 146 2.44 12.02 -18.04
N PHE A 147 3.26 11.03 -17.65
CA PHE A 147 4.72 11.17 -17.62
C PHE A 147 5.28 11.50 -19.01
N ASP A 148 4.87 10.77 -20.04
CA ASP A 148 5.32 10.97 -21.41
C ASP A 148 4.93 12.38 -21.93
N LEU A 149 3.73 12.85 -21.58
CA LEU A 149 3.28 14.19 -21.90
C LEU A 149 4.14 15.26 -21.20
N ILE A 150 4.35 15.15 -19.89
CA ILE A 150 5.17 16.09 -19.10
C ILE A 150 6.60 16.12 -19.65
N LYS A 151 7.16 14.95 -19.96
CA LYS A 151 8.49 14.83 -20.55
C LYS A 151 8.56 15.52 -21.91
N SER A 152 7.61 15.23 -22.81
CA SER A 152 7.55 15.88 -24.14
C SER A 152 7.42 17.40 -24.06
N LEU A 153 6.66 17.92 -23.09
CA LEU A 153 6.54 19.36 -22.87
C LEU A 153 7.83 19.96 -22.29
N SER A 154 8.46 19.27 -21.34
CA SER A 154 9.73 19.69 -20.75
C SER A 154 10.84 19.75 -21.79
N ASP A 155 11.00 18.71 -22.60
CA ASP A 155 12.04 18.62 -23.64
C ASP A 155 11.99 19.81 -24.63
N LYS A 156 10.79 20.33 -24.91
CA LYS A 156 10.60 21.54 -25.75
C LYS A 156 11.13 22.82 -25.13
N ILE A 157 11.22 22.88 -23.80
CA ILE A 157 11.61 24.07 -23.04
C ILE A 157 13.09 24.02 -22.68
N VAL A 158 13.56 22.88 -22.18
CA VAL A 158 14.94 22.74 -21.67
C VAL A 158 15.94 22.28 -22.73
N GLY A 159 15.48 21.80 -23.89
CA GLY A 159 16.34 21.19 -24.92
C GLY A 159 16.84 19.80 -24.54
N GLU A 160 17.57 19.13 -25.45
CA GLU A 160 18.10 17.75 -25.24
C GLU A 160 19.15 17.64 -24.10
N ASP A 161 19.63 18.77 -23.58
CA ASP A 161 20.68 18.84 -22.56
C ASP A 161 20.16 18.54 -21.14
N PHE A 162 18.85 18.69 -20.89
CA PHE A 162 18.24 18.24 -19.64
C PHE A 162 17.94 16.74 -19.68
N LYS A 163 19.02 15.94 -19.65
CA LYS A 163 18.91 14.54 -19.24
C LYS A 163 18.62 14.60 -17.74
N GLY A 164 17.34 14.53 -17.36
CA GLY A 164 16.92 14.60 -15.96
C GLY A 164 17.83 13.81 -15.02
N TYR A 165 17.87 14.16 -13.73
CA TYR A 165 18.81 13.55 -12.80
C TYR A 165 18.69 12.02 -12.84
N PRO A 166 19.75 11.28 -13.19
CA PRO A 166 19.69 9.83 -13.22
C PRO A 166 19.37 9.34 -11.80
N LEU A 167 18.22 8.69 -11.62
CA LEU A 167 17.78 8.22 -10.29
C LEU A 167 18.77 7.20 -9.70
N ASP A 168 19.52 6.51 -10.56
CA ASP A 168 20.65 5.62 -10.24
C ASP A 168 21.91 6.36 -9.78
N LYS A 169 21.96 7.69 -9.92
CA LYS A 169 23.02 8.57 -9.40
C LYS A 169 22.54 9.44 -8.24
N TRP A 170 21.36 9.14 -7.69
CA TRP A 170 20.93 9.76 -6.43
C TRP A 170 21.93 9.36 -5.34
N PRO A 171 22.52 10.32 -4.60
CA PRO A 171 23.48 10.00 -3.56
C PRO A 171 22.75 9.20 -2.47
N GLU A 172 22.96 7.89 -2.43
CA GLU A 172 22.68 7.09 -1.25
C GLU A 172 23.69 7.51 -0.18
N ASP A 173 23.22 8.32 0.79
CA ASP A 173 23.90 8.65 2.04
C ASP A 173 25.26 9.37 1.94
N GLU A 174 25.28 10.67 1.61
CA GLU A 174 26.41 11.54 2.03
C GLU A 174 26.26 12.06 3.47
N ASP A 175 25.07 11.97 4.08
CA ASP A 175 24.81 12.50 5.43
C ASP A 175 25.33 11.63 6.59
N LYS A 176 25.82 10.41 6.33
CA LYS A 176 26.39 9.55 7.39
C LYS A 176 27.82 9.91 7.81
N LYS A 177 28.45 10.94 7.22
CA LYS A 177 29.86 11.31 7.50
C LYS A 177 30.07 12.52 8.41
N ASN A 178 29.02 13.25 8.82
CA ASN A 178 29.20 14.51 9.55
C ASN A 178 28.73 14.50 11.01
N HIS A 179 28.54 13.34 11.63
CA HIS A 179 28.35 13.24 13.09
C HIS A 179 29.47 12.41 13.72
N HIS A 180 30.58 13.11 14.02
CA HIS A 180 31.60 12.73 15.00
C HIS A 180 31.69 13.84 16.04
#